data_AF-A0A3C0K8U4-F1
#
_entry.id   AF-A0A3C0K8U4-F1
#
_cell.length_a   1.000
_cell.length_b   1.000
_cell.length_c   1.000
_cell.angle_alpha   90.00
_cell.angle_beta   90.00
_cell.angle_gamma   90.00
#
_symmetry.space_group_name_H-M   'P 1'
#
loop_
_entity.id
_entity.type
_entity.pdbx_description
1 polymer ?
#
loop_
_entity_poly.entity_id
_entity_poly.type
_entity_poly.pdbx_seq_one_letter_code
_entity_poly.pdbx_strand_id
1 'polypeptide(L)'
;ADGIETIHPDNSRRYAPWVRMIESVDVERAFQAYRHLYPLFQKAYEELGYPGRYFNDRLVQVLDLLIATPVHDEPLEMTLVDVKGPVPSLRPWVRYEFADPALASLSAGQRMLLRMGPDHQRRLQARMQEIRRLVD
;
A
#
# COMPACT_ATOMS: atom_id res chain seq x y z
N ALA A 1 -1.90 -17.17 26.21
CA ALA A 1 -1.16 -16.08 25.55
C ALA A 1 -2.14 -15.47 24.57
N ASP A 2 -2.47 -14.19 24.72
CA ASP A 2 -3.67 -13.58 24.13
C ASP A 2 -3.63 -13.40 22.60
N GLY A 3 -2.74 -14.13 21.90
CA GLY A 3 -2.62 -14.15 20.44
C GLY A 3 -2.10 -12.85 19.82
N ILE A 4 -1.85 -11.83 20.64
CA ILE A 4 -1.34 -10.52 20.21
C ILE A 4 0.19 -10.55 20.16
N GLU A 5 0.73 -10.20 19.00
CA GLU A 5 2.15 -10.04 18.73
C GLU A 5 2.40 -8.66 18.14
N THR A 6 3.64 -8.15 18.14
CA THR A 6 3.97 -6.90 17.46
C THR A 6 4.82 -7.17 16.22
N ILE A 7 4.70 -6.30 15.21
CA ILE A 7 5.60 -6.36 14.05
C ILE A 7 7.04 -6.13 14.54
N HIS A 8 7.91 -7.12 14.31
CA HIS A 8 9.32 -6.99 14.68
C HIS A 8 9.96 -5.75 14.02
N PRO A 9 10.76 -4.92 14.72
CA PRO A 9 11.31 -3.67 14.19
C PRO A 9 12.07 -3.85 12.86
N ASP A 10 12.81 -4.95 12.72
CA ASP A 10 13.56 -5.27 11.51
C ASP A 10 12.71 -5.73 10.31
N ASN A 11 11.40 -5.95 10.46
CA ASN A 11 10.52 -6.35 9.36
C ASN A 11 10.55 -5.32 8.21
N SER A 12 10.69 -4.04 8.55
CA SER A 12 10.82 -2.91 7.62
C SER A 12 11.95 -3.10 6.59
N ARG A 13 13.07 -3.73 6.99
CA ARG A 13 14.27 -3.92 6.13
C ARG A 13 13.98 -4.66 4.82
N ARG A 14 12.95 -5.51 4.80
CA ARG A 14 12.51 -6.24 3.59
C ARG A 14 12.06 -5.32 2.46
N TYR A 15 11.58 -4.13 2.82
CA TYR A 15 11.06 -3.15 1.88
C TYR A 15 12.12 -2.16 1.39
N ALA A 16 13.27 -2.06 2.08
CA ALA A 16 14.31 -1.09 1.76
C ALA A 16 14.79 -1.12 0.29
N PRO A 17 14.98 -2.28 -0.38
CA PRO A 17 15.34 -2.29 -1.80
C PRO A 17 14.26 -1.67 -2.70
N TRP A 18 12.99 -1.90 -2.39
CA TRP A 18 11.85 -1.37 -3.15
C TRP A 18 11.70 0.13 -2.97
N VAL A 19 11.86 0.62 -1.73
CA VAL A 19 11.81 2.05 -1.42
C VAL A 19 12.92 2.79 -2.16
N ARG A 20 14.17 2.27 -2.10
CA ARG A 20 15.29 2.87 -2.85
C ARG A 20 15.07 2.87 -4.36
N MET A 21 14.49 1.80 -4.90
CA MET A 21 14.15 1.74 -6.32
C MET A 21 13.14 2.84 -6.68
N ILE A 22 12.06 3.01 -5.92
CA ILE A 22 11.04 4.04 -6.15
C ILE A 22 11.64 5.45 -6.05
N GLU A 23 12.51 5.69 -5.06
CA GLU A 23 13.20 6.97 -4.90
C GLU A 23 14.18 7.28 -6.04
N SER A 24 14.74 6.26 -6.70
CA SER A 24 15.67 6.45 -7.81
C SER A 24 15.00 6.85 -9.14
N VAL A 25 13.67 6.76 -9.21
CA VAL A 25 12.91 7.09 -10.43
C VAL A 25 12.87 8.60 -10.64
N ASP A 26 13.19 9.06 -11.85
CA ASP A 26 12.90 10.42 -12.28
C ASP A 26 11.38 10.58 -12.49
N VAL A 27 10.74 11.33 -11.59
CA VAL A 27 9.27 11.47 -11.54
C VAL A 27 8.73 12.20 -12.76
N GLU A 28 9.45 13.19 -13.30
CA GLU A 28 9.01 13.92 -14.48
C GLU A 28 9.03 13.03 -15.71
N ARG A 29 10.12 12.28 -15.91
CA ARG A 29 10.21 11.30 -17.02
C ARG A 29 9.19 10.19 -16.89
N ALA A 30 8.97 9.68 -15.68
CA ALA A 30 7.95 8.67 -15.42
C ALA A 30 6.54 9.21 -15.74
N PHE A 31 6.25 10.47 -15.40
CA PHE A 31 4.97 11.07 -15.69
C PHE A 31 4.78 11.36 -17.19
N GLN A 32 5.83 11.75 -17.91
CA GLN A 32 5.79 11.84 -19.37
C GLN A 32 5.43 10.49 -20.02
N ALA A 33 6.06 9.40 -19.56
CA ALA A 33 5.74 8.05 -20.01
C ALA A 33 4.28 7.68 -19.67
N TYR A 34 3.80 8.02 -18.47
CA TYR A 34 2.41 7.83 -18.07
C TYR A 34 1.43 8.53 -19.03
N ARG A 35 1.65 9.81 -19.36
CA ARG A 35 0.77 10.55 -20.30
C ARG A 35 0.76 9.91 -21.68
N HIS A 36 1.91 9.45 -22.16
CA HIS A 36 2.01 8.78 -23.46
C HIS A 36 1.25 7.44 -23.48
N LEU A 37 1.30 6.68 -22.39
CA LEU A 37 0.66 5.37 -22.26
C LEU A 37 -0.80 5.46 -21.77
N TYR A 38 -1.29 6.64 -21.41
CA TYR A 38 -2.63 6.83 -20.85
C TYR A 38 -3.76 6.20 -21.67
N PRO A 39 -3.80 6.29 -23.02
CA PRO A 39 -4.85 5.63 -23.80
C PRO A 39 -4.90 4.11 -23.59
N LEU A 40 -3.76 3.46 -23.35
CA LEU A 40 -3.69 2.02 -23.06
C LEU A 40 -4.20 1.72 -21.65
N PHE A 41 -3.82 2.53 -20.66
CA PHE A 41 -4.33 2.38 -19.30
C PHE A 41 -5.85 2.61 -19.24
N GLN A 42 -6.36 3.63 -19.92
CA GLN A 42 -7.79 3.92 -19.99
C GLN A 42 -8.55 2.75 -20.61
N LYS A 43 -8.09 2.24 -21.76
CA LYS A 43 -8.72 1.08 -22.41
C LYS A 43 -8.73 -0.14 -21.49
N ALA A 44 -7.59 -0.49 -20.89
CA ALA A 44 -7.52 -1.62 -19.96
C ALA A 44 -8.42 -1.44 -18.75
N TYR A 45 -8.56 -0.21 -18.23
CA TYR A 45 -9.45 0.09 -17.11
C TYR A 45 -10.93 -0.10 -17.48
N GLU A 46 -11.34 0.31 -18.67
CA GLU A 46 -12.71 0.06 -19.16
C GLU A 46 -12.97 -1.44 -19.37
N GLU A 47 -11.99 -2.18 -19.91
CA GLU A 47 -12.06 -3.63 -20.10
C GLU A 47 -12.21 -4.41 -18.78
N LEU A 48 -11.79 -3.84 -17.64
CA LEU A 48 -12.07 -4.41 -16.31
C LEU A 48 -13.54 -4.27 -15.87
N GLY A 49 -14.40 -3.69 -16.69
CA GLY A 49 -15.83 -3.49 -16.41
C GLY A 49 -16.17 -2.12 -15.82
N TYR A 50 -15.34 -1.10 -16.05
CA TYR A 50 -15.59 0.28 -15.64
C TYR A 50 -15.87 1.20 -16.83
N PRO A 51 -16.87 0.91 -17.69
CA PRO A 51 -17.11 1.68 -18.92
C PRO A 51 -17.44 3.14 -18.59
N GLY A 52 -16.86 4.07 -19.36
CA GLY A 52 -17.07 5.51 -19.21
C GLY A 52 -16.49 6.13 -17.94
N ARG A 53 -15.70 5.39 -17.15
CA ARG A 53 -14.94 5.91 -16.01
C ARG A 53 -13.49 6.14 -16.41
N TYR A 54 -12.88 7.18 -15.84
CA TYR A 54 -11.50 7.53 -16.15
C TYR A 54 -10.51 6.84 -15.21
N PHE A 55 -9.49 6.21 -15.78
CA PHE A 55 -8.40 5.61 -15.00
C PHE A 55 -7.65 6.67 -14.18
N ASN A 56 -7.50 7.88 -14.72
CA ASN A 56 -6.81 8.97 -14.06
C ASN A 56 -7.50 9.37 -12.74
N ASP A 57 -8.83 9.48 -12.73
CA ASP A 57 -9.61 9.74 -11.51
C ASP A 57 -9.33 8.68 -10.45
N ARG A 58 -9.22 7.42 -10.86
CA ARG A 58 -8.93 6.31 -9.94
C ARG A 58 -7.50 6.40 -9.40
N LEU A 59 -6.53 6.76 -10.24
CA LEU A 59 -5.14 7.00 -9.81
C LEU A 59 -5.07 8.11 -8.77
N VAL A 60 -5.71 9.26 -9.04
CA VAL A 60 -5.78 10.40 -8.12
C VAL A 60 -6.40 9.99 -6.78
N GLN A 61 -7.55 9.32 -6.80
CA GLN A 61 -8.21 8.85 -5.58
C GLN A 61 -7.32 7.93 -4.74
N VAL A 62 -6.56 7.03 -5.38
CA VAL A 62 -5.66 6.12 -4.66
C VAL A 62 -4.45 6.85 -4.11
N LEU A 63 -3.86 7.78 -4.86
CA LEU A 63 -2.76 8.62 -4.35
C LEU A 63 -3.21 9.41 -3.13
N ASP A 64 -4.36 10.08 -3.20
CA ASP A 64 -4.91 10.87 -2.09
C ASP A 64 -5.18 9.97 -0.86
N LEU A 65 -5.76 8.78 -1.07
CA LEU A 65 -5.99 7.80 0.00
C LEU A 65 -4.69 7.35 0.69
N LEU A 66 -3.64 7.08 -0.09
CA LEU A 66 -2.36 6.60 0.44
C LEU A 66 -1.57 7.72 1.13
N ILE A 67 -1.55 8.91 0.56
CA ILE A 67 -0.94 10.11 1.15
C ILE A 67 -1.60 10.44 2.49
N ALA A 68 -2.93 10.32 2.58
CA ALA A 68 -3.68 10.58 3.80
C ALA A 68 -3.50 9.51 4.90
N THR A 69 -2.80 8.41 4.64
CA THR A 69 -2.56 7.37 5.65
C THR A 69 -1.69 7.92 6.79
N PRO A 70 -2.16 7.90 8.05
CA PRO A 70 -1.35 8.34 9.18
C PRO A 70 -0.09 7.50 9.32
N VAL A 71 1.01 8.13 9.72
CA VAL A 71 2.26 7.44 10.06
C VAL A 71 2.19 7.04 11.53
N HIS A 72 2.43 5.75 11.81
CA HIS A 72 2.49 5.23 13.17
C HIS A 72 3.94 4.95 13.55
N ASP A 73 4.45 5.66 14.55
CA ASP A 73 5.79 5.41 15.09
C ASP A 73 5.81 4.33 16.19
N GLU A 74 4.64 3.99 16.73
CA GLU A 74 4.48 2.95 17.74
C GLU A 74 4.41 1.54 17.12
N PRO A 75 4.85 0.50 17.83
CA PRO A 75 4.72 -0.88 17.36
C PRO A 75 3.25 -1.24 17.09
N LEU A 76 2.98 -1.76 15.90
CA LEU A 76 1.64 -2.17 15.51
C LEU A 76 1.36 -3.60 16.00
N GLU A 77 0.27 -3.75 16.74
CA GLU A 77 -0.21 -5.04 17.25
C GLU A 77 -0.89 -5.85 16.15
N MET A 78 -0.50 -7.11 16.05
CA MET A 78 -1.00 -8.13 15.15
C MET A 78 -1.75 -9.18 15.95
N THR A 79 -2.79 -9.77 15.37
CA THR A 79 -3.44 -10.96 15.89
C THR A 79 -3.48 -12.06 14.83
N LEU A 80 -3.35 -13.31 15.25
CA LEU A 80 -3.47 -14.46 14.37
C LEU A 80 -4.95 -14.79 14.16
N VAL A 81 -5.44 -14.69 12.92
CA VAL A 81 -6.83 -15.04 12.60
C VAL A 81 -7.07 -16.52 12.84
N ASP A 82 -7.98 -16.81 13.78
CA ASP A 82 -8.43 -18.17 14.07
C ASP A 82 -9.21 -18.74 12.89
N VAL A 83 -8.83 -19.94 12.45
CA VAL A 83 -9.51 -20.66 11.37
C VAL A 83 -10.24 -21.82 12.02
N LYS A 84 -11.56 -21.66 12.17
CA LYS A 84 -12.44 -22.71 12.69
C LYS A 84 -12.75 -23.69 11.57
N GLY A 85 -11.86 -24.65 11.36
CA GLY A 85 -12.02 -25.70 10.36
C GLY A 85 -11.21 -26.96 10.71
N PRO A 86 -11.58 -28.13 10.15
CA PRO A 86 -10.89 -29.39 10.45
C PRO A 86 -9.50 -29.50 9.79
N VAL A 87 -9.16 -28.57 8.89
CA VAL A 87 -7.89 -28.55 8.16
C VAL A 87 -6.86 -27.73 8.94
N PRO A 88 -5.73 -28.33 9.35
CA PRO A 88 -4.65 -27.60 10.01
C PRO A 88 -4.08 -26.51 9.10
N SER A 89 -3.84 -25.32 9.66
CA SER A 89 -3.20 -24.24 8.91
C SER A 89 -1.70 -24.51 8.75
N LEU A 90 -1.28 -24.81 7.52
CA LEU A 90 0.13 -25.05 7.18
C LEU A 90 0.96 -23.76 7.08
N ARG A 91 0.33 -22.59 7.13
CA ARG A 91 0.99 -21.27 7.00
C ARG A 91 0.37 -20.26 7.97
N PRO A 92 0.58 -20.38 9.28
CA PRO A 92 0.02 -19.45 10.24
C PRO A 92 0.46 -17.99 9.97
N TRP A 93 1.68 -17.77 9.50
CA TRP A 93 2.23 -16.43 9.26
C TRP A 93 1.52 -15.59 8.17
N VAL A 94 0.72 -16.19 7.28
CA VAL A 94 -0.07 -15.43 6.29
C VAL A 94 -1.42 -14.93 6.83
N ARG A 95 -1.75 -15.32 8.07
CA ARG A 95 -3.03 -15.02 8.72
C ARG A 95 -2.93 -13.96 9.82
N TYR A 96 -1.78 -13.30 9.95
CA TYR A 96 -1.68 -12.16 10.86
C TYR A 96 -2.37 -10.93 10.26
N GLU A 97 -3.31 -10.37 11.02
CA GLU A 97 -3.96 -9.11 10.72
C GLU A 97 -3.69 -8.09 11.82
N PHE A 98 -4.05 -6.82 11.60
CA PHE A 98 -3.96 -5.83 12.65
C PHE A 98 -4.95 -6.16 13.76
N ALA A 99 -4.50 -6.11 15.02
CA ALA A 99 -5.36 -6.33 16.17
C ALA A 99 -6.41 -5.20 16.31
N ASP A 100 -6.04 -3.97 15.96
CA ASP A 100 -6.97 -2.84 15.86
C ASP A 100 -7.90 -3.01 14.64
N PRO A 101 -9.22 -3.14 14.84
CA PRO A 101 -10.19 -3.27 13.75
C PRO A 101 -10.17 -2.10 12.76
N ALA A 102 -9.85 -0.88 13.22
CA ALA A 102 -9.75 0.29 12.36
C ALA A 102 -8.60 0.12 11.36
N LEU A 103 -7.41 -0.30 11.83
CA LEU A 103 -6.26 -0.60 10.97
C LEU A 103 -6.50 -1.83 10.09
N ALA A 104 -7.19 -2.84 10.61
CA ALA A 104 -7.56 -4.04 9.84
C ALA A 104 -8.50 -3.71 8.69
N SER A 105 -9.40 -2.73 8.86
CA SER A 105 -10.36 -2.30 7.83
C SER A 105 -9.74 -1.47 6.69
N LEU A 106 -8.52 -0.95 6.87
CA LEU A 106 -7.83 -0.14 5.88
C LEU A 106 -7.62 -0.90 4.57
N SER A 107 -7.54 -0.15 3.46
CA SER A 107 -7.23 -0.74 2.16
C SER A 107 -5.88 -1.45 2.17
N ALA A 108 -5.69 -2.40 1.25
CA ALA A 108 -4.44 -3.16 1.16
C ALA A 108 -3.19 -2.26 1.04
N GLY A 109 -3.27 -1.17 0.28
CA GLY A 109 -2.17 -0.21 0.13
C GLY A 109 -1.85 0.54 1.42
N GLN A 110 -2.85 1.01 2.15
CA GLN A 110 -2.66 1.67 3.45
C GLN A 110 -2.04 0.70 4.47
N ARG A 111 -2.57 -0.52 4.55
CA ARG A 111 -2.01 -1.58 5.40
C ARG A 111 -0.57 -1.95 5.03
N MET A 112 -0.20 -1.84 3.77
CA MET A 112 1.16 -2.08 3.31
C MET A 112 2.10 -0.96 3.74
N LEU A 113 1.69 0.32 3.64
CA LEU A 113 2.46 1.45 4.15
C LEU A 113 2.76 1.30 5.64
N LEU A 114 1.76 0.93 6.45
CA LEU A 114 1.93 0.67 7.87
C LEU A 114 2.96 -0.44 8.15
N ARG A 115 2.90 -1.55 7.40
CA ARG A 115 3.83 -2.69 7.56
C ARG A 115 5.26 -2.40 7.13
N MET A 116 5.46 -1.39 6.27
CA MET A 116 6.79 -0.97 5.83
C MET A 116 7.57 -0.22 6.91
N GLY A 117 6.89 0.24 7.96
CA GLY A 117 7.46 1.03 9.04
C GLY A 117 7.51 2.53 8.71
N PRO A 118 7.64 3.38 9.74
CA PRO A 118 7.38 4.81 9.63
C PRO A 118 8.38 5.57 8.74
N ASP A 119 9.66 5.17 8.71
CA ASP A 119 10.66 5.77 7.81
C ASP A 119 10.27 5.58 6.33
N HIS A 120 10.03 4.33 5.95
CA HIS A 120 9.69 3.97 4.58
C HIS A 120 8.35 4.55 4.15
N GLN A 121 7.35 4.56 5.04
CA GLN A 121 6.07 5.19 4.77
C GLN A 121 6.23 6.68 4.44
N ARG A 122 6.95 7.46 5.27
CA ARG A 122 7.16 8.89 5.02
C ARG A 122 7.85 9.15 3.68
N ARG A 123 8.89 8.38 3.37
CA ARG A 123 9.65 8.49 2.12
C ARG A 123 8.77 8.20 0.91
N LEU A 124 7.99 7.12 0.95
CA LEU A 124 7.06 6.78 -0.13
C LEU A 124 5.93 7.82 -0.27
N GLN A 125 5.38 8.32 0.83
CA GLN A 125 4.35 9.36 0.80
C GLN A 125 4.88 10.67 0.19
N ALA A 126 6.12 11.06 0.47
CA ALA A 126 6.74 12.20 -0.19
C ALA A 126 6.80 12.02 -1.72
N ARG A 127 7.20 10.82 -2.19
CA ARG A 127 7.19 10.49 -3.62
C ARG A 127 5.79 10.50 -4.24
N MET A 128 4.80 9.99 -3.52
CA MET A 128 3.40 10.04 -3.96
C MET A 128 2.90 11.47 -4.06
N GLN A 129 3.27 12.36 -3.14
CA GLN A 129 2.93 13.78 -3.18
C GLN A 129 3.56 14.49 -4.39
N GLU A 130 4.80 14.18 -4.72
CA GLU A 130 5.44 14.70 -5.95
C GLU A 130 4.67 14.27 -7.20
N ILE A 131 4.34 12.98 -7.32
CA ILE A 131 3.55 12.46 -8.44
C ILE A 131 2.16 13.13 -8.49
N ARG A 132 1.50 13.25 -7.34
CA ARG A 132 0.15 13.82 -7.23
C ARG A 132 0.06 15.26 -7.73
N ARG A 133 1.15 16.04 -7.65
CA ARG A 133 1.23 17.41 -8.18
C ARG A 133 1.34 17.48 -9.71
N LEU A 134 1.71 16.37 -10.36
CA LEU A 134 1.82 16.28 -11.81
C LEU A 134 0.55 15.74 -12.47
N VAL A 135 -0.25 14.99 -11.71
CA VAL A 135 -1.51 14.40 -12.15
C VAL A 135 -2.64 15.41 -11.93
N ASP A 136 -3.27 15.86 -13.02
CA ASP A 136 -4.47 16.71 -13.00
C ASP A 136 -5.75 15.89 -12.75
#